data_AF-H6SP76-F1
#
_entry.id   AF-H6SP76-F1
#
_cell.length_a   1.000
_cell.length_b   1.000
_cell.length_c   1.000
_cell.angle_alpha   90.00
_cell.angle_beta   90.00
_cell.angle_gamma   90.00
#
_symmetry.space_group_name_H-M   'P 1'
#
loop_
_entity.id
_entity.type
_entity.pdbx_description
1 polymer ?
#
loop_
_entity_poly.entity_id
_entity_poly.type
_entity_poly.pdbx_seq_one_letter_code
_entity_poly.pdbx_strand_id
1 'polypeptide(L)'
;MIMTPGGGCLRCCACSTCGLKKERLGGLGLMTCLPGSFADRSLGAPLPSAVLFCCTMNAVRSPMAEGILKRLHGTRIYVQSVGVRAGVEIDGFAIAVMEEIGVDLRRHITRTFEDLEDGSFDEVISLSPEAQHKAVEMTRWMACEVTFWNTFDPSLVEGSRETRLEAYRTVRDSLMTRLLQRFPVSLGPAG
;
A
#
# COMPACT_ATOMS: atom_id res chain seq x y z
N MET A 1 11.41 -50.78 -11.53
CA MET A 1 9.98 -50.47 -11.80
C MET A 1 9.55 -49.52 -10.68
N ILE A 2 9.08 -48.31 -10.89
CA ILE A 2 7.85 -47.88 -11.60
C ILE A 2 8.09 -46.47 -12.23
N MET A 3 7.12 -45.99 -13.02
CA MET A 3 7.20 -45.15 -14.23
C MET A 3 7.20 -43.61 -14.03
N THR A 4 7.78 -42.89 -14.99
CA THR A 4 7.58 -41.46 -15.40
C THR A 4 6.21 -41.24 -16.09
N PRO A 5 5.62 -40.02 -16.31
CA PRO A 5 6.23 -38.91 -17.09
C PRO A 5 5.70 -37.44 -16.94
N GLY A 6 6.39 -36.49 -17.58
CA GLY A 6 5.76 -35.35 -18.27
C GLY A 6 6.21 -33.92 -17.90
N GLY A 7 6.68 -33.15 -18.89
CA GLY A 7 6.78 -31.68 -18.80
C GLY A 7 7.88 -31.07 -19.67
N GLY A 8 7.51 -30.55 -20.84
CA GLY A 8 8.41 -30.11 -21.92
C GLY A 8 9.08 -28.74 -21.75
N CYS A 9 10.08 -28.53 -22.59
CA CYS A 9 11.00 -27.38 -22.64
C CYS A 9 10.60 -26.43 -23.78
N LEU A 10 10.48 -25.12 -23.50
CA LEU A 10 10.45 -24.08 -24.54
C LEU A 10 11.52 -23.01 -24.28
N ARG A 11 12.55 -23.06 -25.13
CA ARG A 11 13.24 -21.95 -25.83
C ARG A 11 13.37 -20.62 -25.07
N CYS A 12 14.58 -20.37 -24.53
CA CYS A 12 15.13 -19.02 -24.38
C CYS A 12 15.74 -18.56 -25.71
N CYS A 13 15.19 -17.50 -26.30
CA CYS A 13 15.88 -16.66 -27.26
C CYS A 13 16.77 -15.65 -26.52
N ALA A 14 17.93 -15.40 -27.08
CA ALA A 14 19.07 -14.70 -26.53
C ALA A 14 18.79 -13.24 -26.12
N CYS A 15 19.31 -12.83 -24.95
CA CYS A 15 19.58 -11.44 -24.63
C CYS A 15 21.09 -11.20 -24.75
N SER A 16 21.47 -10.63 -25.88
CA SER A 16 22.81 -10.25 -26.28
C SER A 16 23.20 -8.93 -25.64
N THR A 17 23.69 -8.92 -24.39
CA THR A 17 24.67 -7.95 -23.85
C THR A 17 24.86 -8.19 -22.36
N CYS A 18 25.87 -8.98 -21.99
CA CYS A 18 26.42 -8.89 -20.63
C CYS A 18 27.93 -9.07 -20.72
N GLY A 19 28.65 -7.98 -20.50
CA GLY A 19 30.10 -7.95 -20.43
C GLY A 19 30.59 -8.73 -19.21
N LEU A 20 30.92 -10.01 -19.42
CA LEU A 20 31.54 -10.85 -18.40
C LEU A 20 33.07 -10.68 -18.44
N LYS A 21 33.62 -10.12 -17.36
CA LYS A 21 35.02 -10.37 -16.97
C LYS A 21 35.18 -11.88 -16.76
N LYS A 22 36.12 -12.47 -17.49
CA LYS A 22 36.36 -13.91 -17.55
C LYS A 22 37.41 -14.29 -16.51
N GLU A 23 36.99 -14.64 -15.31
CA GLU A 23 37.88 -15.33 -14.37
C GLU A 23 37.91 -16.81 -14.70
N ARG A 24 39.13 -17.29 -14.95
CA ARG A 24 39.43 -18.63 -15.48
C ARG A 24 39.88 -19.49 -14.30
N LEU A 25 38.97 -20.27 -13.74
CA LEU A 25 39.32 -21.39 -12.87
C LEU A 25 38.71 -22.66 -13.48
N GLY A 26 39.59 -23.63 -13.70
CA GLY A 26 39.35 -24.80 -14.53
C GLY A 26 38.54 -25.90 -13.86
N GLY A 27 38.16 -26.87 -14.70
CA GLY A 27 37.87 -28.24 -14.30
C GLY A 27 36.40 -28.51 -13.94
N LEU A 28 35.74 -29.22 -14.86
CA LEU A 28 34.42 -29.86 -14.72
C LEU A 28 33.20 -28.92 -14.58
N GLY A 29 32.69 -28.49 -15.73
CA GLY A 29 31.41 -27.78 -15.84
C GLY A 29 30.22 -28.70 -15.64
N LEU A 30 29.67 -28.72 -14.42
CA LEU A 30 28.22 -28.74 -14.26
C LEU A 30 27.75 -27.28 -14.34
N MET A 31 27.14 -26.88 -15.45
CA MET A 31 26.27 -25.70 -15.45
C MET A 31 24.98 -26.10 -14.75
N THR A 32 24.97 -26.02 -13.42
CA THR A 32 23.70 -25.81 -12.72
C THR A 32 23.31 -24.36 -12.97
N CYS A 33 22.24 -24.15 -13.72
CA CYS A 33 21.48 -22.92 -13.63
C CYS A 33 20.98 -22.82 -12.19
N LEU A 34 21.71 -22.09 -11.35
CA LEU A 34 21.13 -21.57 -10.12
C LEU A 34 19.91 -20.76 -10.56
N PRO A 35 18.68 -21.07 -10.08
CA PRO A 35 17.55 -20.20 -10.32
C PRO A 35 17.97 -18.80 -9.85
N GLY A 36 17.83 -17.81 -10.74
CA GLY A 36 18.08 -16.42 -10.42
C GLY A 36 17.44 -16.11 -9.07
N SER A 37 18.27 -15.61 -8.16
CA SER A 37 18.00 -15.39 -6.74
C SER A 37 16.58 -14.88 -6.49
N PHE A 38 15.65 -15.80 -6.24
CA PHE A 38 14.44 -15.58 -5.47
C PHE A 38 14.84 -15.60 -3.97
N ALA A 39 15.70 -14.67 -3.60
CA ALA A 39 16.08 -14.31 -2.24
C ALA A 39 16.39 -12.81 -2.36
N ASP A 40 15.57 -11.89 -1.88
CA ASP A 40 15.03 -11.79 -0.52
C ASP A 40 13.67 -11.08 -0.59
N ARG A 41 12.62 -11.66 0.01
CA ARG A 41 11.30 -11.01 0.14
C ARG A 41 10.91 -10.82 1.61
N SER A 42 11.90 -10.77 2.50
CA SER A 42 11.66 -10.83 3.96
C SER A 42 12.57 -9.95 4.83
N LEU A 43 13.48 -9.16 4.26
CA LEU A 43 14.23 -8.13 4.99
C LEU A 43 14.33 -6.84 4.16
N GLY A 44 13.36 -5.95 4.35
CA GLY A 44 13.46 -4.55 3.91
C GLY A 44 13.19 -4.32 2.42
N ALA A 45 11.97 -4.65 1.96
CA ALA A 45 11.48 -4.00 0.74
C ALA A 45 11.59 -2.47 0.95
N PRO A 46 12.14 -1.72 -0.01
CA PRO A 46 12.23 -0.26 0.12
C PRO A 46 10.83 0.30 0.35
N LEU A 47 10.71 1.22 1.32
CA LEU A 47 9.47 1.95 1.53
C LEU A 47 9.12 2.68 0.22
N PRO A 48 7.84 2.68 -0.21
CA PRO A 48 7.44 3.47 -1.36
C PRO A 48 7.70 4.95 -1.11
N SER A 49 8.03 5.69 -2.17
CA SER A 49 8.23 7.13 -2.10
C SER A 49 6.90 7.85 -1.96
N ALA A 50 5.86 7.36 -2.64
CA ALA A 50 4.54 7.97 -2.63
C ALA A 50 3.41 6.93 -2.50
N VAL A 51 2.51 7.15 -1.53
CA VAL A 51 1.34 6.30 -1.24
C VAL A 51 0.06 7.12 -1.32
N LEU A 52 -0.93 6.62 -2.05
CA LEU A 52 -2.24 7.23 -2.20
C LEU A 52 -3.31 6.36 -1.54
N PHE A 53 -4.08 6.90 -0.60
CA PHE A 53 -5.25 6.21 -0.04
C PHE A 53 -6.54 6.65 -0.73
N CYS A 54 -7.32 5.72 -1.26
CA CYS A 54 -8.60 6.03 -1.87
C CYS A 54 -9.79 5.37 -1.15
N CYS A 55 -10.89 6.10 -1.01
CA CYS A 55 -12.16 5.57 -0.56
C CYS A 55 -13.32 6.24 -1.29
N THR A 56 -14.57 6.01 -0.87
CA THR A 56 -15.73 6.55 -1.59
C THR A 56 -15.85 8.08 -1.46
N MET A 57 -15.79 8.64 -0.24
CA MET A 57 -16.07 10.08 0.01
C MET A 57 -14.88 10.89 0.55
N ASN A 58 -13.73 10.27 0.81
CA ASN A 58 -12.58 10.89 1.50
C ASN A 58 -12.89 11.51 2.88
N ALA A 59 -13.98 11.10 3.55
CA ALA A 59 -14.41 11.73 4.80
C ALA A 59 -14.03 10.95 6.08
N VAL A 60 -13.72 9.66 5.98
CA VAL A 60 -13.57 8.77 7.14
C VAL A 60 -12.31 7.91 7.05
N ARG A 61 -12.34 6.84 6.24
CA ARG A 61 -11.32 5.79 6.26
C ARG A 61 -9.99 6.23 5.65
N SER A 62 -10.02 6.88 4.48
CA SER A 62 -8.79 7.32 3.81
C SER A 62 -8.07 8.46 4.53
N PRO A 63 -8.73 9.48 5.12
CA PRO A 63 -8.01 10.48 5.92
C PRO A 63 -7.45 9.91 7.23
N MET A 64 -8.12 8.94 7.86
CA MET A 64 -7.53 8.22 9.00
C MET A 64 -6.24 7.49 8.59
N ALA A 65 -6.27 6.74 7.48
CA ALA A 65 -5.10 6.01 7.02
C ALA A 65 -3.92 6.95 6.67
N GLU A 66 -4.22 8.07 6.00
CA GLU A 66 -3.23 9.11 5.70
C GLU A 66 -2.61 9.68 6.97
N GLY A 67 -3.43 10.10 7.94
CA GLY A 67 -2.94 10.70 9.18
C GLY A 67 -2.10 9.74 10.01
N ILE A 68 -2.50 8.46 10.08
CA ILE A 68 -1.71 7.42 10.77
C ILE A 68 -0.36 7.24 10.07
N LEU A 69 -0.34 7.09 8.73
CA LEU A 69 0.90 6.83 8.01
C LEU A 69 1.87 8.02 8.09
N LYS A 70 1.35 9.25 7.99
CA LYS A 70 2.11 10.49 8.21
C LYS A 70 2.71 10.55 9.61
N ARG A 71 1.98 10.13 10.64
CA ARG A 71 2.50 10.06 12.01
C ARG A 71 3.61 9.02 12.16
N LEU A 72 3.50 7.87 11.48
CA LEU A 72 4.47 6.78 11.59
C LEU A 72 5.78 7.05 10.83
N HIS A 73 5.71 7.63 9.63
CA HIS A 73 6.86 7.80 8.73
C HIS A 73 7.28 9.26 8.52
N GLY A 74 6.53 10.22 9.05
CA GLY A 74 6.82 11.65 8.92
C GLY A 74 6.87 12.08 7.45
N THR A 75 8.01 12.63 7.04
CA THR A 75 8.26 13.10 5.67
C THR A 75 8.98 12.07 4.79
N ARG A 76 9.18 10.84 5.27
CA ARG A 76 9.88 9.79 4.50
C ARG A 76 9.05 9.24 3.34
N ILE A 77 7.73 9.23 3.51
CA ILE A 77 6.77 8.77 2.51
C ILE A 77 5.85 9.95 2.20
N TYR A 78 5.69 10.26 0.93
CA TYR A 78 4.67 11.20 0.49
C TYR A 78 3.31 10.53 0.55
N VAL A 79 2.41 11.03 1.39
CA VAL A 79 1.09 10.43 1.61
C VAL A 79 0.00 11.42 1.26
N GLN A 80 -0.93 10.98 0.42
CA GLN A 80 -2.18 11.69 0.12
C GLN A 80 -3.39 10.76 0.24
N SER A 81 -4.57 11.34 0.36
CA SER A 81 -5.83 10.61 0.24
C SER A 81 -6.83 11.31 -0.66
N VAL A 82 -7.67 10.49 -1.31
CA VAL A 82 -8.71 10.93 -2.24
C VAL A 82 -9.99 10.12 -2.10
N GLY A 83 -11.06 10.66 -2.66
CA GLY A 83 -12.38 10.08 -2.76
C GLY A 83 -12.78 9.87 -4.22
N VAL A 84 -13.61 8.86 -4.49
CA VAL A 84 -14.38 8.80 -5.74
C VAL A 84 -15.27 10.02 -5.88
N ARG A 85 -15.77 10.53 -4.75
CA ARG A 85 -16.56 11.75 -4.64
C ARG A 85 -15.98 12.60 -3.54
N ALA A 86 -16.09 13.92 -3.68
CA ALA A 86 -15.72 14.82 -2.60
C ALA A 86 -16.76 14.72 -1.48
N GLY A 87 -16.32 14.31 -0.29
CA GLY A 87 -17.07 14.57 0.92
C GLY A 87 -17.19 16.07 1.15
N VAL A 88 -18.30 16.51 1.72
CA VAL A 88 -18.51 17.93 2.03
C VAL A 88 -17.57 18.38 3.14
N GLU A 89 -17.41 17.55 4.17
CA GLU A 89 -16.51 17.76 5.30
C GLU A 89 -15.96 16.42 5.80
N ILE A 90 -14.89 16.48 6.58
CA ILE A 90 -14.39 15.32 7.33
C ILE A 90 -15.36 14.96 8.47
N ASP A 91 -15.51 13.67 8.75
CA ASP A 91 -16.41 13.22 9.81
C ASP A 91 -15.88 13.58 11.21
N GLY A 92 -16.75 14.15 12.06
CA GLY A 92 -16.40 14.58 13.41
C GLY A 92 -16.03 13.44 14.37
N PHE A 93 -16.58 12.23 14.19
CA PHE A 93 -16.16 11.06 14.95
C PHE A 93 -14.76 10.60 14.52
N ALA A 94 -14.44 10.71 13.23
CA ALA A 94 -13.09 10.43 12.74
C ALA A 94 -12.05 11.37 13.37
N ILE A 95 -12.35 12.66 13.45
CA ILE A 95 -11.49 13.63 14.16
C ILE A 95 -11.32 13.20 15.62
N ALA A 96 -12.42 12.96 16.34
CA ALA A 96 -12.37 12.65 17.77
C ALA A 96 -11.53 11.41 18.08
N VAL A 97 -11.69 10.32 17.32
CA VAL A 97 -10.97 9.05 17.52
C VAL A 97 -9.50 9.14 17.13
N MET A 98 -9.15 10.03 16.20
CA MET A 98 -7.77 10.24 15.76
C MET A 98 -7.01 11.19 16.68
N GLU A 99 -7.70 12.14 17.31
CA GLU A 99 -7.13 12.97 18.39
C GLU A 99 -6.68 12.13 19.59
N GLU A 100 -7.38 11.03 19.90
CA GLU A 100 -6.96 10.09 20.96
C GLU A 100 -5.55 9.53 20.77
N ILE A 101 -5.10 9.39 19.51
CA ILE A 101 -3.73 8.92 19.18
C ILE A 101 -2.78 10.07 18.82
N GLY A 102 -3.20 11.32 19.00
CA GLY A 102 -2.43 12.51 18.69
C GLY A 102 -2.30 12.81 17.19
N VAL A 103 -3.27 12.41 16.37
CA VAL A 103 -3.35 12.75 14.94
C VAL A 103 -4.46 13.77 14.74
N ASP A 104 -4.09 14.99 14.34
CA ASP A 104 -5.06 16.03 13.98
C ASP A 104 -5.49 15.90 12.52
N LEU A 105 -6.79 15.65 12.31
CA LEU A 105 -7.40 15.59 10.97
C LEU A 105 -8.24 16.83 10.64
N ARG A 106 -8.34 17.83 11.51
CA ARG A 106 -9.20 19.02 11.29
C ARG A 106 -8.77 19.86 10.10
N ARG A 107 -7.49 19.79 9.74
CA ARG A 107 -6.91 20.51 8.58
C ARG A 107 -6.98 19.70 7.29
N HIS A 108 -7.51 18.49 7.34
CA HIS A 108 -7.68 17.65 6.15
C HIS A 108 -8.70 18.29 5.21
N ILE A 109 -8.37 18.34 3.93
CA ILE A 109 -9.27 18.82 2.88
C ILE A 109 -9.68 17.62 2.05
N THR A 110 -10.99 17.44 1.89
CA THR A 110 -11.54 16.40 1.03
C THR A 110 -11.18 16.66 -0.43
N ARG A 111 -10.63 15.65 -1.11
CA ARG A 111 -10.20 15.73 -2.52
C ARG A 111 -10.79 14.59 -3.32
N THR A 112 -11.03 14.82 -4.60
CA THR A 112 -11.38 13.76 -5.55
C THR A 112 -10.17 13.28 -6.36
N PHE A 113 -10.38 12.27 -7.19
CA PHE A 113 -9.36 11.84 -8.14
C PHE A 113 -9.04 12.91 -9.18
N GLU A 114 -9.99 13.80 -9.50
CA GLU A 114 -9.77 14.91 -10.44
C GLU A 114 -8.96 16.05 -9.82
N ASP A 115 -8.95 16.18 -8.49
CA ASP A 115 -8.13 17.15 -7.75
C ASP A 115 -6.67 16.69 -7.58
N LEU A 116 -6.35 15.47 -7.98
CA LEU A 116 -4.96 15.00 -7.99
C LEU A 116 -4.20 15.76 -9.07
N GLU A 117 -3.25 16.57 -8.65
CA GLU A 117 -2.17 17.02 -9.52
C GLU A 117 -1.43 15.79 -10.09
N ASP A 118 -0.80 15.95 -11.27
CA ASP A 118 0.00 14.91 -11.95
C ASP A 118 1.16 14.42 -11.06
N GLY A 119 0.83 13.54 -10.12
CA GLY A 119 1.73 12.96 -9.15
C GLY A 119 1.93 11.48 -9.46
N SER A 120 3.18 11.04 -9.53
CA SER A 120 3.51 9.62 -9.60
C SER A 120 3.39 9.00 -8.22
N PHE A 121 2.44 8.08 -8.05
CA PHE A 121 2.32 7.27 -6.83
C PHE A 121 2.85 5.87 -7.09
N ASP A 122 3.67 5.35 -6.17
CA ASP A 122 4.18 3.98 -6.28
C ASP A 122 3.09 2.96 -5.91
N GLU A 123 2.29 3.29 -4.88
CA GLU A 123 1.26 2.42 -4.36
C GLU A 123 -0.05 3.18 -4.08
N VAL A 124 -1.15 2.61 -4.55
CA VAL A 124 -2.51 3.10 -4.32
C VAL A 124 -3.27 2.07 -3.48
N ILE A 125 -3.70 2.47 -2.29
CA ILE A 125 -4.43 1.62 -1.36
C ILE A 125 -5.91 2.00 -1.37
N SER A 126 -6.74 1.11 -1.90
CA SER A 126 -8.19 1.27 -1.91
C SER A 126 -8.84 0.67 -0.66
N LEU A 127 -9.70 1.46 -0.01
CA LEU A 127 -10.43 1.10 1.20
C LEU A 127 -11.91 0.77 0.93
N SER A 128 -12.39 0.96 -0.30
CA SER A 128 -13.76 0.62 -0.71
C SER A 128 -13.81 0.01 -2.12
N PRO A 129 -14.77 -0.90 -2.41
CA PRO A 129 -14.89 -1.50 -3.74
C PRO A 129 -15.08 -0.46 -4.86
N GLU A 130 -15.85 0.60 -4.59
CA GLU A 130 -16.06 1.70 -5.56
C GLU A 130 -14.75 2.43 -5.87
N ALA A 131 -13.93 2.72 -4.85
CA ALA A 131 -12.63 3.34 -5.04
C ALA A 131 -11.62 2.41 -5.73
N GLN A 132 -11.75 1.10 -5.54
CA GLN A 132 -10.90 0.12 -6.21
C GLN A 132 -11.10 0.15 -7.73
N HIS A 133 -12.34 0.20 -8.19
CA HIS A 133 -12.62 0.30 -9.64
C HIS A 133 -11.99 1.55 -10.24
N LYS A 134 -12.06 2.69 -9.56
CA LYS A 134 -11.41 3.93 -10.02
C LYS A 134 -9.89 3.86 -9.97
N ALA A 135 -9.31 3.31 -8.92
CA ALA A 135 -7.86 3.12 -8.82
C ALA A 135 -7.30 2.23 -9.95
N VAL A 136 -8.00 1.13 -10.29
CA VAL A 136 -7.62 0.26 -11.42
C VAL A 136 -7.79 0.94 -12.78
N GLU A 137 -8.72 1.89 -12.89
CA GLU A 137 -8.81 2.71 -14.12
C GLU A 137 -7.60 3.63 -14.27
N MET A 138 -7.08 4.18 -13.17
CA MET A 138 -5.88 5.03 -13.17
C MET A 138 -4.62 4.29 -13.58
N THR A 139 -4.48 2.99 -13.24
CA THR A 139 -3.30 2.19 -13.63
C THR A 139 -3.13 2.04 -15.14
N ARG A 140 -4.14 2.41 -15.93
CA ARG A 140 -4.06 2.44 -17.39
C ARG A 140 -3.17 3.57 -17.91
N TRP A 141 -3.04 4.64 -17.15
CA TRP A 141 -2.34 5.87 -17.55
C TRP A 141 -1.11 6.14 -16.67
N MET A 142 -1.06 5.56 -15.48
CA MET A 142 0.03 5.69 -14.51
C MET A 142 0.53 4.31 -14.08
N ALA A 143 1.85 4.12 -14.02
CA ALA A 143 2.45 2.90 -13.48
C ALA A 143 2.42 2.95 -11.95
N CYS A 144 1.38 2.36 -11.34
CA CYS A 144 1.25 2.24 -9.89
C CYS A 144 0.70 0.87 -9.50
N GLU A 145 1.10 0.38 -8.32
CA GLU A 145 0.56 -0.85 -7.75
C GLU A 145 -0.73 -0.55 -6.97
N VAL A 146 -1.79 -1.31 -7.22
CA VAL A 146 -3.09 -1.11 -6.54
C VAL A 146 -3.34 -2.24 -5.55
N THR A 147 -3.45 -1.89 -4.28
CA THR A 147 -3.78 -2.81 -3.19
C THR A 147 -5.19 -2.54 -2.68
N PHE A 148 -6.00 -3.58 -2.53
CA PHE A 148 -7.33 -3.45 -1.93
C PHE A 148 -7.36 -3.92 -0.48
N TRP A 149 -7.75 -3.02 0.41
CA TRP A 149 -7.96 -3.26 1.83
C TRP A 149 -9.44 -3.14 2.14
N ASN A 150 -10.13 -4.27 2.14
CA ASN A 150 -11.52 -4.30 2.57
C ASN A 150 -11.62 -3.76 4.01
N THR A 151 -12.26 -2.61 4.15
CA THR A 151 -12.36 -1.86 5.40
C THR A 151 -13.82 -1.51 5.61
N PHE A 152 -14.37 -2.01 6.72
CA PHE A 152 -15.74 -1.74 7.14
C PHE A 152 -15.99 -0.23 7.25
N ASP A 153 -17.17 0.22 6.82
CA ASP A 153 -17.55 1.63 6.91
C ASP A 153 -18.22 1.90 8.27
N PRO A 154 -17.56 2.62 9.20
CA PRO A 154 -18.11 2.83 10.52
C PRO A 154 -19.28 3.83 10.52
N SER A 155 -19.50 4.57 9.42
CA SER A 155 -20.66 5.48 9.27
C SER A 155 -21.99 4.73 9.15
N LEU A 156 -21.97 3.45 8.76
CA LEU A 156 -23.14 2.59 8.67
C LEU A 156 -23.58 2.00 10.01
N VAL A 157 -22.80 2.18 11.08
CA VAL A 157 -23.15 1.69 12.41
C VAL A 157 -24.19 2.61 13.04
N GLU A 158 -25.37 2.04 13.30
CA GLU A 158 -26.44 2.69 14.03
C GLU A 158 -26.33 2.41 15.54
N GLY A 159 -26.88 3.30 16.36
CA GLY A 159 -26.94 3.13 17.81
C GLY A 159 -26.49 4.37 18.58
N SER A 160 -26.07 4.14 19.83
CA SER A 160 -25.63 5.21 20.72
C SER A 160 -24.35 5.88 20.22
N ARG A 161 -24.09 7.11 20.68
CA ARG A 161 -22.84 7.83 20.39
C ARG A 161 -21.61 6.98 20.71
N GLU A 162 -21.62 6.26 21.83
CA GLU A 162 -20.50 5.42 22.26
C GLU A 162 -20.33 4.21 21.34
N THR A 163 -21.42 3.56 20.95
CA THR A 163 -21.40 2.44 19.99
C THR A 163 -20.77 2.86 18.66
N ARG A 164 -21.12 4.06 18.19
CA ARG A 164 -20.52 4.64 16.98
C ARG A 164 -19.04 4.92 17.18
N LEU A 165 -18.64 5.61 18.25
CA LEU A 165 -17.23 5.87 18.55
C LEU A 165 -16.39 4.58 18.60
N GLU A 166 -16.91 3.52 19.21
CA GLU A 166 -16.23 2.24 19.31
C GLU A 166 -16.02 1.60 17.92
N ALA A 167 -16.98 1.72 17.01
CA ALA A 167 -16.82 1.28 15.63
C ALA A 167 -15.70 2.06 14.90
N TYR A 168 -15.60 3.36 15.13
CA TYR A 168 -14.53 4.19 14.58
C TYR A 168 -13.15 3.79 15.15
N ARG A 169 -13.06 3.53 16.47
CA ARG A 169 -11.83 3.02 17.12
C ARG A 169 -11.41 1.67 16.54
N THR A 170 -12.35 0.77 16.35
CA THR A 170 -12.11 -0.55 15.74
C THR A 170 -11.52 -0.40 14.33
N VAL A 171 -12.05 0.52 13.53
CA VAL A 171 -11.53 0.79 12.17
C VAL A 171 -10.14 1.42 12.24
N ARG A 172 -9.92 2.41 13.11
CA ARG A 172 -8.60 3.03 13.35
C ARG A 172 -7.56 1.96 13.69
N ASP A 173 -7.85 1.08 14.63
CA ASP A 173 -6.89 0.10 15.14
C ASP A 173 -6.60 -1.01 14.10
N SER A 174 -7.61 -1.39 13.32
CA SER A 174 -7.45 -2.27 12.16
C SER A 174 -6.55 -1.64 11.08
N LEU A 175 -6.77 -0.36 10.75
CA LEU A 175 -5.92 0.38 9.82
C LEU A 175 -4.49 0.51 10.34
N MET A 176 -4.31 0.85 11.62
CA MET A 176 -3.00 0.94 12.27
C MET A 176 -2.23 -0.38 12.13
N THR A 177 -2.89 -1.51 12.44
CA THR A 177 -2.27 -2.83 12.35
C THR A 177 -1.82 -3.15 10.92
N ARG A 178 -2.67 -2.89 9.92
CA ARG A 178 -2.33 -3.11 8.51
C ARG A 178 -1.20 -2.21 8.04
N LEU A 179 -1.20 -0.94 8.45
CA LEU A 179 -0.15 0.02 8.09
C LEU A 179 1.20 -0.39 8.68
N LEU A 180 1.25 -0.83 9.94
CA LEU A 180 2.48 -1.32 10.57
C LEU A 180 3.00 -2.59 9.92
N GLN A 181 2.11 -3.50 9.52
CA GLN A 181 2.51 -4.72 8.80
C GLN A 181 3.04 -4.41 7.39
N ARG A 182 2.43 -3.45 6.69
CA ARG A 182 2.78 -3.11 5.30
C ARG A 182 3.98 -2.17 5.19
N PHE A 183 4.08 -1.22 6.12
CA PHE A 183 5.10 -0.17 6.19
C PHE A 183 5.81 -0.25 7.55
N PRO A 184 6.66 -1.27 7.76
CA PRO A 184 7.35 -1.46 9.03
C PRO A 184 8.19 -0.22 9.33
N VAL A 185 8.00 0.33 10.53
CA VAL A 185 8.78 1.46 10.99
C VAL A 185 10.17 0.93 11.34
N SER A 186 11.19 1.32 10.59
CA SER A 186 12.57 1.02 10.96
C SER A 186 12.88 1.85 12.20
N LEU A 187 12.75 1.24 13.38
CA LEU A 187 13.35 1.75 14.60
C LEU A 187 14.86 1.69 14.40
N GLY A 188 15.43 2.73 13.79
CA GLY A 188 16.87 2.98 13.94
C GLY A 188 17.15 3.13 15.44
N PRO A 189 18.33 2.67 15.94
CA PRO A 189 18.64 2.81 17.35
C PRO A 189 18.49 4.29 17.71
N ALA A 190 17.70 4.57 18.75
CA ALA A 190 17.50 5.91 19.26
C ALA A 190 18.90 6.53 19.51
N GLY A 191 19.22 7.57 18.73
CA GLY A 191 20.43 8.37 18.88
C GLY A 191 20.24 9.44 19.94
#